data_AF-A0A661AEU0-F1
#
_entry.id   AF-A0A661AEU0-F1
#
_cell.length_a   1.000
_cell.length_b   1.000
_cell.length_c   1.000
_cell.angle_alpha   90.00
_cell.angle_beta   90.00
_cell.angle_gamma   90.00
#
_symmetry.space_group_name_H-M   'P 1'
#
loop_
_entity.id
_entity.type
_entity.pdbx_description
1 polymer ?
#
loop_
_entity_poly.entity_id
_entity_poly.type
_entity_poly.pdbx_seq_one_letter_code
_entity_poly.pdbx_strand_id
1 'polypeptide(L)' 'MELKQIEVNGRKITVVHGDITEEDVCAIVNAANSHLKHGGGVAGAIVRKGGRIIQE' A
#
# COMPACT_ATOMS: atom_id res chain seq x y z
N MET A 1 -4.53 -12.77 -1.12
CA MET A 1 -4.49 -13.93 -2.04
C MET A 1 -3.47 -13.65 -3.13
N GLU A 2 -2.38 -14.41 -3.18
CA GLU A 2 -1.43 -14.32 -4.28
C GLU A 2 -2.09 -14.76 -5.59
N LEU A 3 -2.00 -13.91 -6.62
CA LEU A 3 -2.58 -14.15 -7.94
C LEU A 3 -1.53 -14.60 -8.95
N LYS A 4 -0.32 -14.04 -8.86
CA LYS A 4 0.79 -14.31 -9.78
C LYS A 4 2.12 -13.90 -9.18
N GLN A 5 3.19 -14.63 -9.50
CA GLN A 5 4.56 -14.25 -9.18
C GLN A 5 5.46 -14.41 -10.40
N ILE A 6 6.39 -13.47 -10.59
CA ILE A 6 7.45 -13.53 -11.61
C ILE A 6 8.79 -13.09 -11.00
N GLU A 7 9.88 -13.42 -11.69
CA GLU A 7 11.21 -12.92 -11.38
C GLU A 7 11.70 -11.96 -12.47
N VAL A 8 12.22 -10.80 -12.08
CA VAL A 8 12.77 -9.78 -12.99
C VAL A 8 14.09 -9.28 -12.42
N ASN A 9 15.21 -9.50 -13.13
CA ASN A 9 16.54 -9.08 -12.70
C ASN A 9 16.89 -9.52 -11.26
N GLY A 10 16.60 -10.77 -10.89
CA GLY A 10 16.84 -11.31 -9.55
C GLY A 10 15.91 -10.77 -8.45
N ARG A 11 14.82 -10.09 -8.83
CA ARG A 11 13.81 -9.57 -7.89
C ARG A 11 12.48 -10.27 -8.11
N LYS A 12 11.84 -10.63 -7.00
CA LYS A 12 10.52 -11.25 -6.99
C LYS A 12 9.44 -10.18 -7.11
N ILE A 13 8.56 -10.31 -8.10
CA ILE A 13 7.40 -9.43 -8.28
C ILE A 13 6.15 -10.29 -8.12
N THR A 14 5.33 -9.95 -7.13
CA THR A 14 4.12 -10.69 -6.80
C THR A 14 2.90 -9.78 -6.96
N VAL A 15 1.86 -10.26 -7.63
CA VAL A 15 0.54 -9.64 -7.70
C VAL A 15 -0.32 -10.30 -6.64
N VAL A 16 -0.79 -9.51 -5.68
CA VAL A 16 -1.60 -9.98 -4.55
C VAL A 16 -2.93 -9.21 -4.58
N HIS A 17 -4.03 -9.93 -4.37
CA HIS A 17 -5.32 -9.33 -4.05
C HIS A 17 -5.52 -9.32 -2.52
N GLY A 18 -5.57 -8.15 -1.92
CA GLY A 18 -5.66 -7.98 -0.48
C GLY A 18 -5.79 -6.50 -0.08
N ASP A 19 -5.73 -6.25 1.23
CA ASP A 19 -5.64 -4.91 1.79
C ASP A 19 -4.16 -4.60 2.08
N ILE A 20 -3.61 -3.58 1.41
CA ILE A 20 -2.20 -3.20 1.55
C ILE A 20 -1.81 -2.83 3.00
N THR A 21 -2.79 -2.44 3.83
CA THR A 21 -2.57 -2.09 5.24
C THR A 21 -2.38 -3.30 6.15
N GLU A 22 -2.57 -4.52 5.63
CA GLU A 22 -2.35 -5.80 6.32
C GLU A 22 -1.09 -6.54 5.84
N GLU A 23 -0.38 -6.01 4.85
CA GLU A 23 0.78 -6.69 4.26
C GLU A 23 2.00 -6.62 5.19
N ASP A 24 2.65 -7.76 5.41
CA ASP A 24 3.87 -7.87 6.22
C ASP A 24 5.10 -7.51 5.39
N VAL A 25 5.37 -6.21 5.28
CA VAL A 25 6.46 -5.64 4.48
C VAL A 25 7.12 -4.45 5.18
N CYS A 26 8.37 -4.17 4.83
CA CYS A 26 9.11 -3.05 5.40
C CYS A 26 8.55 -1.67 5.01
N ALA A 27 7.86 -1.58 3.88
CA ALA A 27 7.28 -0.33 3.38
C ALA A 27 6.10 -0.60 2.45
N ILE A 28 5.15 0.33 2.45
CA ILE A 28 4.03 0.38 1.51
C ILE A 28 4.05 1.72 0.77
N VAL A 29 3.50 1.75 -0.44
CA VAL A 29 3.42 2.97 -1.26
C VAL A 29 1.96 3.43 -1.30
N ASN A 30 1.72 4.69 -0.97
CA ASN A 30 0.40 5.31 -1.05
C ASN A 30 0.15 5.90 -2.45
N ALA A 31 -0.98 5.54 -3.07
CA ALA A 31 -1.50 6.25 -4.24
C ALA A 31 -2.20 7.55 -3.79
N ALA A 32 -1.38 8.57 -3.51
CA ALA A 32 -1.85 9.87 -3.04
C ALA A 32 -2.35 10.78 -4.17
N ASN A 33 -2.97 11.91 -3.79
CA ASN A 33 -3.22 13.02 -4.70
C ASN A 33 -2.11 14.08 -4.61
N SER A 34 -2.14 15.06 -5.52
CA SER A 34 -1.14 16.14 -5.63
C SER A 34 -1.03 17.05 -4.40
N HIS A 35 -2.02 17.03 -3.50
CA HIS A 35 -2.02 17.86 -2.30
C HIS A 35 -1.53 17.12 -1.05
N LEU A 36 -1.16 15.83 -1.17
CA LEU A 36 -0.80 14.94 -0.06
C LEU A 36 -1.88 14.88 1.04
N LYS A 37 -3.15 15.11 0.66
CA LYS A 37 -4.30 15.02 1.57
C LYS A 37 -4.98 13.67 1.40
N HIS A 38 -4.82 12.78 2.36
CA HIS A 38 -5.46 11.48 2.37
C HIS A 38 -6.98 11.67 2.50
N GLY A 39 -7.69 11.37 1.41
CA GLY A 39 -9.15 11.43 1.35
C GLY A 39 -9.76 10.03 1.51
N GLY A 40 -10.04 9.38 0.38
CA GLY A 40 -10.64 8.05 0.31
C GLY A 40 -9.70 6.97 -0.24
N GLY A 41 -10.27 5.83 -0.65
CA GLY A 41 -9.53 4.72 -1.25
C GLY A 41 -8.40 4.21 -0.37
N VAL A 42 -7.27 3.85 -1.01
CA VAL A 42 -6.07 3.34 -0.33
C VAL A 42 -5.45 4.37 0.62
N ALA A 43 -5.39 5.65 0.23
CA ALA A 43 -4.85 6.72 1.06
C ALA A 43 -5.64 6.85 2.38
N GLY A 44 -6.97 6.80 2.28
CA GLY A 44 -7.84 6.80 3.46
C GLY A 44 -7.71 5.53 4.29
N ALA A 45 -7.52 4.36 3.67
CA ALA A 45 -7.30 3.10 4.40
C ALA A 45 -6.04 3.16 5.25
N ILE A 46 -4.93 3.65 4.67
CA ILE A 46 -3.64 3.81 5.35
C ILE A 46 -3.79 4.72 6.58
N VAL A 47 -4.41 5.91 6.45
CA VAL A 47 -4.57 6.83 7.60
C VAL A 47 -5.53 6.27 8.65
N ARG A 48 -6.61 5.60 8.25
CA ARG A 48 -7.55 4.98 9.20
C ARG A 48 -6.85 3.92 10.05
N LYS A 49 -5.96 3.13 9.47
CA LYS A 49 -5.30 2.02 10.16
C LYS A 49 -4.02 2.45 10.90
N GLY A 50 -3.18 3.26 10.27
CA GLY A 50 -1.92 3.72 10.87
C GLY A 50 -2.05 4.99 11.74
N GLY A 51 -3.23 5.62 11.76
CA GLY A 51 -3.54 6.75 12.63
C GLY A 51 -3.35 8.12 11.98
N ARG A 52 -3.90 9.15 12.65
CA ARG A 52 -3.88 10.54 12.17
C ARG A 52 -2.48 11.11 11.98
N ILE A 53 -1.49 10.58 12.70
CA ILE A 53 -0.06 10.95 12.57
C ILE A 53 0.48 10.74 11.15
N ILE A 54 -0.16 9.90 10.33
CA ILE A 54 0.23 9.71 8.93
C ILE A 54 -0.24 10.88 8.03
N GLN A 55 -1.24 11.65 8.48
CA GLN A 55 -1.77 12.80 7.75
C GLN A 55 -1.20 14.14 8.23
N GLU A 56 -0.90 14.28 9.52
CA GLU A 56 -0.39 15.51 10.13
C GLU A 56 0.96 15.94 9.54
#